data_AF-A0A2P8WJA9-F1
#
_entry.id   AF-A0A2P8WJA9-F1
#
_cell.length_a   1.000
_cell.length_b   1.000
_cell.length_c   1.000
_cell.angle_alpha   90.00
_cell.angle_beta   90.00
_cell.angle_gamma   90.00
#
_symmetry.space_group_name_H-M   'P 1'
#
loop_
_entity.id
_entity.type
_entity.pdbx_description
1 polymer ?
#
loop_
_entity_poly.entity_id
_entity_poly.type
_entity_poly.pdbx_seq_one_letter_code
_entity_poly.pdbx_strand_id
1 'polypeptide(L)'
;MAPAIGQSLIVQPGTDGPIAGAVSTLTAALQQAQSGMTLELTPGTYSQQNGEQFPLVVPDGVSLRSRRSQSPAMIQGGGLWQAADSGQVAVCLVLSGHSQIQDLTLSNSGGTGVWIPFGRPQVQR
;
A
#
# COMPACT_ATOMS: atom_id res chain seq x y z
N MET A 1 4.70 28.62 -3.76
CA MET A 1 4.12 27.52 -4.57
C MET A 1 3.38 26.62 -3.60
N ALA A 2 2.04 26.66 -3.59
CA ALA A 2 1.23 25.81 -2.73
C ALA A 2 1.29 24.35 -3.25
N PRO A 3 1.25 23.32 -2.39
CA PRO A 3 1.18 21.95 -2.89
C PRO A 3 -0.14 21.79 -3.64
N ALA A 4 -0.08 21.21 -4.84
CA ALA A 4 -1.26 20.77 -5.54
C ALA A 4 -2.06 19.86 -4.59
N ILE A 5 -3.36 20.07 -4.47
CA ILE A 5 -4.25 19.16 -3.75
C ILE A 5 -4.28 17.87 -4.59
N GLY A 6 -3.29 17.00 -4.38
CA GLY A 6 -3.30 15.65 -4.92
C GLY A 6 -4.56 14.97 -4.40
N GLN A 7 -5.34 14.37 -5.30
CA GLN A 7 -6.56 13.68 -4.91
C GLN A 7 -6.21 12.63 -3.86
N SER A 8 -6.87 12.74 -2.70
CA SER A 8 -6.67 11.82 -1.58
C SER A 8 -7.86 10.87 -1.49
N LEU A 9 -7.57 9.57 -1.44
CA LEU A 9 -8.57 8.52 -1.28
C LEU A 9 -8.40 7.88 0.09
N ILE A 10 -9.47 7.85 0.87
CA ILE A 10 -9.44 7.18 2.18
C ILE A 10 -9.63 5.68 1.93
N VAL A 11 -8.78 4.88 2.57
CA VAL A 11 -8.81 3.42 2.50
C VAL A 11 -9.00 2.88 3.91
N GLN A 12 -9.88 1.89 4.06
CA GLN A 12 -10.14 1.19 5.32
C GLN A 12 -9.97 -0.32 5.12
N PRO A 13 -9.69 -1.09 6.18
CA PRO A 13 -9.74 -2.55 6.14
C PRO A 13 -11.13 -3.08 5.80
N GLY A 14 -11.22 -4.18 5.05
CA GLY A 14 -12.49 -4.70 4.54
C GLY A 14 -13.47 -5.24 5.57
N THR A 15 -13.02 -5.45 6.80
CA THR A 15 -13.83 -5.93 7.93
C THR A 15 -14.35 -4.80 8.83
N ASP A 16 -13.89 -3.56 8.62
CA ASP A 16 -14.34 -2.42 9.42
C ASP A 16 -15.72 -1.93 8.96
N GLY A 17 -16.45 -1.28 9.87
CA GLY A 17 -17.71 -0.63 9.53
C GLY A 17 -17.50 0.46 8.46
N PRO A 18 -18.38 0.59 7.45
CA PRO A 18 -18.13 1.44 6.30
C PRO A 18 -18.04 2.92 6.71
N ILE A 19 -16.87 3.51 6.51
CA ILE A 19 -16.69 4.97 6.53
C ILE A 19 -17.20 5.56 5.22
N ALA A 20 -18.07 6.57 5.29
CA ALA A 20 -18.58 7.24 4.11
C ALA A 20 -17.43 7.81 3.26
N GLY A 21 -17.37 7.42 1.98
CA GLY A 21 -16.34 7.87 1.04
C GLY A 21 -14.99 7.14 1.14
N ALA A 22 -14.89 6.08 1.94
CA ALA A 22 -13.69 5.24 2.01
C ALA A 22 -13.82 3.96 1.16
N VAL A 23 -12.70 3.50 0.62
CA VAL A 23 -12.60 2.24 -0.12
C VAL A 23 -12.27 1.12 0.85
N SER A 24 -13.02 0.02 0.78
CA SER A 24 -12.96 -1.09 1.74
C SER A 24 -11.71 -1.97 1.63
N THR A 25 -10.83 -1.77 0.65
CA THR A 25 -9.54 -2.48 0.59
C THR A 25 -8.47 -1.62 -0.09
N LEU A 26 -7.22 -1.83 0.30
CA LEU A 26 -6.06 -1.25 -0.36
C LEU A 26 -5.90 -1.79 -1.78
N THR A 27 -6.23 -3.06 -2.00
CA THR A 27 -6.27 -3.68 -3.33
C THR A 27 -7.18 -2.91 -4.28
N ALA A 28 -8.43 -2.63 -3.87
CA ALA A 28 -9.37 -1.89 -4.71
C ALA A 28 -8.93 -0.43 -4.89
N ALA A 29 -8.32 0.18 -3.87
CA ALA A 29 -7.81 1.54 -3.96
C ALA A 29 -6.62 1.63 -4.94
N LEU A 30 -5.70 0.67 -4.92
CA LEU A 30 -4.53 0.60 -5.81
C LEU A 30 -4.94 0.39 -7.28
N GLN A 31 -6.02 -0.34 -7.54
CA GLN A 31 -6.57 -0.49 -8.91
C GLN A 31 -7.13 0.81 -9.48
N GLN A 32 -7.58 1.73 -8.62
CA GLN A 32 -8.12 3.04 -9.00
C GLN A 32 -7.05 4.15 -8.95
N ALA A 33 -5.91 3.87 -8.32
CA ALA A 33 -4.88 4.88 -8.06
C ALA A 33 -4.15 5.29 -9.34
N GLN A 34 -4.00 6.60 -9.50
CA GLN A 34 -3.25 7.22 -10.59
C GLN A 34 -2.05 7.98 -10.03
N SER A 35 -1.04 8.19 -10.87
CA SER A 35 0.14 8.97 -10.51
C SER A 35 -0.25 10.35 -9.95
N GLY A 36 0.34 10.74 -8.82
CA GLY A 36 0.01 11.97 -8.08
C GLY A 36 -1.12 11.82 -7.06
N MET A 37 -1.81 10.67 -6.99
CA MET A 37 -2.78 10.38 -5.94
C MET A 37 -2.10 9.96 -4.64
N THR A 38 -2.78 10.27 -3.53
CA THR A 38 -2.41 9.79 -2.20
C THR A 38 -3.49 8.88 -1.63
N LEU A 39 -3.13 7.66 -1.25
CA LEU A 39 -4.01 6.75 -0.54
C LEU A 39 -3.76 6.91 0.96
N GLU A 40 -4.77 7.40 1.67
CA GLU A 40 -4.78 7.56 3.13
C GLU A 40 -5.37 6.32 3.79
N LEU A 41 -4.51 5.48 4.35
CA LEU A 41 -4.92 4.29 5.08
C LEU A 41 -5.34 4.69 6.49
N THR A 42 -6.57 4.32 6.87
CA THR A 42 -6.99 4.39 8.27
C THR A 42 -6.19 3.38 9.10
N PRO A 43 -6.02 3.65 10.42
CA PRO A 43 -5.44 2.68 11.34
C PRO A 43 -6.19 1.35 11.29
N GLY A 44 -5.45 0.25 11.25
CA GLY A 44 -6.02 -1.09 11.13
C GLY A 44 -5.06 -2.06 10.45
N THR A 45 -5.49 -3.31 10.36
CA THR A 45 -4.72 -4.38 9.69
C THR A 45 -5.27 -4.61 8.29
N TYR A 46 -4.41 -4.60 7.28
CA TYR A 46 -4.72 -4.88 5.89
C TYR A 46 -4.10 -6.23 5.55
N SER A 47 -4.93 -7.26 5.43
CA SER A 47 -4.50 -8.65 5.27
C SER A 47 -5.42 -9.42 4.31
N GLN A 48 -5.01 -10.62 3.90
CA GLN A 48 -5.85 -11.51 3.08
C GLN A 48 -7.18 -11.85 3.77
N GLN A 49 -7.17 -11.95 5.10
CA GLN A 49 -8.39 -12.17 5.89
C GLN A 49 -9.36 -10.98 5.79
N ASN A 50 -8.81 -9.79 5.55
CA ASN A 50 -9.58 -8.55 5.42
C ASN A 50 -9.87 -8.19 3.94
N GLY A 51 -9.64 -9.13 3.02
CA GLY A 51 -9.96 -8.98 1.60
C GLY A 51 -8.84 -8.44 0.71
N GLU A 52 -7.63 -8.26 1.24
CA GLU A 52 -6.49 -7.85 0.44
C GLU A 52 -5.94 -8.98 -0.44
N GLN A 53 -5.52 -8.65 -1.66
CA GLN A 53 -4.89 -9.58 -2.58
C GLN A 53 -3.41 -9.24 -2.70
N PHE A 54 -2.58 -10.18 -2.28
CA PHE A 54 -1.11 -10.02 -2.29
C PHE A 54 -0.49 -10.68 -3.53
N PRO A 55 0.64 -10.16 -4.04
CA PRO A 55 1.35 -8.97 -3.56
C PRO A 55 0.61 -7.66 -3.91
N LEU A 56 0.68 -6.68 -3.02
CA LEU A 56 0.10 -5.35 -3.26
C LEU A 56 1.04 -4.52 -4.11
N VAL A 57 0.62 -4.11 -5.30
CA VAL A 57 1.46 -3.37 -6.25
C VAL A 57 1.11 -1.88 -6.20
N VAL A 58 2.08 -1.06 -5.78
CA VAL A 58 1.94 0.40 -5.76
C VAL A 58 2.37 0.98 -7.11
N PRO A 59 1.45 1.63 -7.85
CA PRO A 59 1.78 2.22 -9.14
C PRO A 59 2.79 3.37 -9.02
N ASP A 60 3.42 3.69 -10.15
CA ASP A 60 4.36 4.80 -10.24
C ASP A 60 3.70 6.15 -9.87
N GLY A 61 4.38 6.91 -9.02
CA GLY A 61 3.94 8.21 -8.52
C GLY A 61 2.73 8.18 -7.58
N VAL A 62 2.28 7.01 -7.14
CA VAL A 62 1.26 6.88 -6.08
C VAL A 62 1.93 6.95 -4.72
N SER A 63 1.31 7.68 -3.79
CA SER A 63 1.76 7.77 -2.40
C SER A 63 0.81 7.01 -1.49
N LEU A 64 1.32 6.08 -0.69
CA LEU A 64 0.59 5.44 0.41
C LEU A 64 1.00 6.11 1.73
N ARG A 65 0.04 6.53 2.53
CA ARG A 65 0.32 7.03 3.88
C ARG A 65 -0.66 6.46 4.89
N SER A 66 -0.19 6.08 6.06
CA SER A 66 -1.10 5.94 7.19
C SER A 66 -1.55 7.32 7.66
N ARG A 67 -2.82 7.45 8.04
CA ARG A 67 -3.26 8.61 8.83
C ARG A 67 -2.51 8.61 10.16
N ARG A 68 -1.92 9.76 10.51
CA ARG A 68 -1.28 9.95 11.81
C ARG A 68 -2.27 9.61 12.92
N SER A 69 -2.01 8.53 13.62
CA SER A 69 -2.74 8.08 14.79
C SER A 69 -1.77 7.41 15.77
N GLN A 70 -2.25 6.98 16.93
CA GLN A 70 -1.41 6.25 17.89
C GLN A 70 -0.91 4.91 17.32
N SER A 71 -1.63 4.33 16.36
CA SER A 71 -1.28 3.06 15.71
C SER A 71 -1.23 3.24 14.18
N PRO A 72 -0.07 3.03 13.54
CA PRO A 72 0.03 3.08 12.08
C PRO A 72 -0.76 1.94 11.45
N ALA A 73 -1.16 2.11 10.18
CA ALA A 73 -1.74 1.04 9.38
C ALA A 73 -0.72 -0.10 9.21
N MET A 74 -1.16 -1.32 9.49
CA MET A 74 -0.35 -2.53 9.39
C MET A 74 -0.78 -3.32 8.15
N ILE A 75 0.13 -3.49 7.19
CA ILE A 75 -0.09 -4.37 6.04
C ILE A 75 0.56 -5.72 6.35
N GLN A 76 -0.25 -6.76 6.45
CA GLN A 76 0.17 -8.08 6.86
C GLN A 76 -0.23 -9.13 5.83
N GLY A 77 0.77 -9.72 5.17
CA GLY A 77 0.54 -10.76 4.19
C GLY A 77 1.72 -10.91 3.24
N GLY A 78 1.57 -11.82 2.28
CA GLY A 78 2.55 -12.05 1.24
C GLY A 78 1.92 -12.86 0.12
N GLY A 79 2.34 -12.59 -1.12
CA GLY A 79 1.89 -13.30 -2.31
C GLY A 79 3.05 -13.50 -3.28
N LEU A 80 2.93 -14.46 -4.19
CA LEU A 80 4.00 -14.79 -5.12
C LEU A 80 4.19 -13.66 -6.15
N TRP A 81 5.41 -13.14 -6.22
CA TRP A 81 5.86 -12.16 -7.21
C TRP A 81 6.92 -12.81 -8.09
N GLN A 82 6.80 -12.63 -9.41
CA GLN A 82 7.80 -13.07 -10.36
C GLN A 82 8.91 -12.02 -10.45
N ALA A 83 10.01 -12.27 -9.75
CA ALA A 83 11.21 -11.46 -9.87
C ALA A 83 12.01 -11.90 -11.11
N ALA A 84 12.47 -10.91 -11.87
CA ALA A 84 13.10 -11.14 -13.18
C ALA A 84 14.35 -12.03 -13.11
N ASP A 85 15.12 -11.94 -12.02
CA ASP A 85 16.41 -12.61 -11.83
C ASP A 85 16.38 -13.73 -10.78
N SER A 86 15.33 -13.80 -9.97
CA SER A 86 15.29 -14.61 -8.74
C SER A 86 14.08 -15.56 -8.68
N GLY A 87 13.26 -15.62 -9.73
CA GLY A 87 12.11 -16.53 -9.80
C GLY A 87 10.95 -16.05 -8.93
N GLN A 88 10.16 -16.98 -8.37
CA GLN A 88 9.02 -16.61 -7.52
C GLN A 88 9.45 -16.34 -6.08
N VAL A 89 9.14 -15.14 -5.60
CA VAL A 89 9.39 -14.71 -4.22
C VAL A 89 8.08 -14.29 -3.55
N ALA A 90 7.90 -14.61 -2.27
CA ALA A 90 6.75 -14.11 -1.52
C ALA A 90 6.99 -12.65 -1.12
N VAL A 91 6.12 -11.75 -1.57
CA VAL A 91 6.23 -10.31 -1.39
C VAL A 91 4.95 -9.74 -0.78
N CYS A 92 5.10 -8.82 0.18
CA CYS A 92 3.98 -8.05 0.74
C CYS A 92 3.64 -6.86 -0.16
N LEU A 93 4.59 -5.95 -0.35
CA LEU A 93 4.39 -4.71 -1.11
C LEU A 93 5.41 -4.59 -2.24
N VAL A 94 4.96 -4.24 -3.43
CA VAL A 94 5.81 -3.93 -4.60
C VAL A 94 5.76 -2.43 -4.84
N LEU A 95 6.90 -1.75 -4.77
CA LEU A 95 7.03 -0.31 -5.01
C LEU A 95 7.72 -0.04 -6.33
N SER A 96 7.07 0.71 -7.23
CA SER A 96 7.58 0.95 -8.58
C SER A 96 7.80 2.44 -8.86
N GLY A 97 8.80 2.75 -9.69
CA GLY A 97 9.03 4.11 -10.17
C GLY A 97 9.29 5.10 -9.03
N HIS A 98 8.44 6.10 -8.89
CA HIS A 98 8.48 7.19 -7.92
C HIS A 98 7.42 7.04 -6.82
N SER A 99 6.92 5.83 -6.59
CA SER A 99 5.95 5.57 -5.52
C SER A 99 6.51 5.92 -4.14
N GLN A 100 5.63 6.30 -3.21
CA GLN A 100 6.04 6.69 -1.86
C GLN A 100 5.25 5.92 -0.82
N ILE A 101 5.89 5.55 0.28
CA ILE A 101 5.22 5.03 1.47
C ILE A 101 5.61 5.85 2.69
N GLN A 102 4.64 6.12 3.55
CA GLN A 102 4.83 6.89 4.77
C GLN A 102 4.01 6.32 5.94
N ASP A 103 4.65 6.21 7.11
CA ASP A 103 3.99 5.81 8.36
C ASP A 103 3.27 4.44 8.29
N LEU A 104 3.81 3.48 7.53
CA LEU A 104 3.26 2.14 7.40
C LEU A 104 4.10 1.10 8.13
N THR A 105 3.41 0.13 8.74
CA THR A 105 4.04 -1.11 9.24
C THR A 105 3.78 -2.22 8.23
N LEU A 106 4.83 -2.92 7.81
CA LEU A 106 4.74 -4.05 6.88
C LEU A 106 5.18 -5.33 7.58
N SER A 107 4.42 -6.41 7.42
CA SER A 107 4.76 -7.72 7.97
C SER A 107 4.51 -8.82 6.94
N ASN A 108 5.57 -9.53 6.59
CA ASN A 108 5.52 -10.74 5.78
C ASN A 108 6.31 -11.84 6.47
N SER A 109 5.65 -12.78 7.15
CA SER A 109 6.32 -13.89 7.82
C SER A 109 6.91 -14.91 6.85
N GLY A 110 6.49 -14.88 5.58
CA GLY A 110 6.86 -15.85 4.55
C GLY A 110 7.87 -15.35 3.51
N GLY A 111 8.43 -14.14 3.66
CA GLY A 111 9.38 -13.61 2.68
C GLY A 111 9.66 -12.13 2.78
N THR A 112 9.64 -11.45 1.63
CA THR A 112 10.07 -10.05 1.49
C THR A 112 8.95 -9.08 1.85
N GLY A 113 9.26 -8.09 2.70
CA GLY A 113 8.32 -7.02 3.04
C GLY A 113 8.07 -6.04 1.88
N VAL A 114 9.14 -5.53 1.28
CA VAL A 114 9.08 -4.60 0.14
C VAL A 114 9.96 -5.10 -0.99
N TRP A 115 9.39 -5.18 -2.20
CA TRP A 115 10.12 -5.47 -3.44
C TRP A 115 10.14 -4.23 -4.33
N ILE A 116 11.30 -3.87 -4.88
CA ILE A 116 11.45 -2.72 -5.78
C ILE A 116 11.99 -3.25 -7.12
N PRO A 117 11.14 -3.49 -8.12
CA PRO A 117 11.58 -4.03 -9.40
C PRO A 117 12.32 -2.98 -10.24
N PHE A 118 11.95 -1.70 -10.12
CA PHE A 118 12.62 -0.58 -10.79
C PHE A 118 12.26 0.75 -10.14
N GLY A 119 13.05 1.80 -10.44
CA GLY A 119 12.76 3.16 -10.03
C GLY A 119 13.49 3.61 -8.75
N ARG A 120 12.97 4.65 -8.12
CA ARG A 120 13.49 5.29 -6.92
C ARG A 120 12.34 5.63 -5.96
N PRO A 121 11.66 4.62 -5.39
CA PRO A 121 10.60 4.87 -4.44
C PRO A 121 11.14 5.51 -3.16
N GLN A 122 10.26 6.20 -2.43
CA GLN A 122 10.62 6.83 -1.15
C GLN A 122 9.94 6.09 0.01
N VAL A 123 10.68 5.85 1.08
CA VAL A 123 10.19 5.25 2.32
C VAL A 123 10.40 6.25 3.44
N GLN A 124 9.31 6.68 4.07
CA GLN A 124 9.31 7.75 5.08
C GLN A 124 8.54 7.35 6.33
N ARG A 125 8.76 8.12 7.39
CA ARG A 125 8.04 8.09 8.67
C ARG A 125 7.40 9.47 8.92
#